data_AF-A0A0D6JTT3-F1
#
_entry.id   AF-A0A0D6JTT3-F1
#
_cell.length_a   1.000
_cell.length_b   1.000
_cell.length_c   1.000
_cell.angle_alpha   90.00
_cell.angle_beta   90.00
_cell.angle_gamma   90.00
#
_symmetry.space_group_name_H-M   'P 1'
#
loop_
_entity.id
_entity.type
_entity.pdbx_description
1 polymer ?
#
loop_
_entity_poly.entity_id
_entity_poly.type
_entity_poly.pdbx_seq_one_letter_code
_entity_poly.pdbx_strand_id
1 'polypeptide(L)'
;MPDDGDVEPAEKPRAGVVTCPSCDLHVAVSEPNDAVELYRRHADVTGHDVEWERVAFDAEVDAEDVKTALVELGERHPDGVELGRLAAALTDSGVAIGDALDAVYDLRMSGEIYEPRDDHVLAV
;
A
#
# COMPACT_ATOMS: atom_id res chain seq x y z
N MET A 1 -39.78 -4.23 -27.78
CA MET A 1 -39.24 -3.00 -27.17
C MET A 1 -39.83 -2.96 -25.78
N PRO A 2 -39.09 -3.20 -24.69
CA PRO A 2 -37.64 -3.12 -24.46
C PRO A 2 -37.04 -4.48 -24.01
N ASP A 3 -35.73 -4.56 -23.77
CA ASP A 3 -35.13 -5.04 -22.51
C ASP A 3 -33.60 -4.92 -22.61
N ASP A 4 -33.09 -4.11 -21.68
CA ASP A 4 -31.84 -4.28 -20.94
C ASP A 4 -30.57 -4.58 -21.74
N GLY A 5 -29.90 -3.49 -22.14
CA GLY A 5 -28.46 -3.53 -22.34
C GLY A 5 -27.79 -3.77 -21.00
N ASP A 6 -27.26 -4.99 -20.80
CA ASP A 6 -26.22 -5.31 -19.84
C ASP A 6 -25.10 -4.26 -19.95
N VAL A 7 -25.14 -3.26 -19.08
CA VAL A 7 -23.97 -2.43 -18.81
C VAL A 7 -23.16 -3.23 -17.82
N GLU A 8 -22.17 -3.97 -18.31
CA GLU A 8 -21.14 -4.57 -17.47
C GLU A 8 -20.64 -3.48 -16.50
N PRO A 9 -20.67 -3.70 -15.16
CA PRO A 9 -20.23 -2.67 -14.23
C PRO A 9 -18.78 -2.38 -14.55
N ALA A 10 -18.48 -1.13 -14.92
CA ALA A 10 -17.12 -0.68 -15.18
C ALA A 10 -16.22 -1.19 -14.04
N GLU A 11 -15.31 -2.12 -14.36
CA GLU A 11 -14.39 -2.66 -13.37
C GLU A 11 -13.70 -1.48 -12.70
N LYS A 12 -13.93 -1.30 -11.40
CA LYS A 12 -13.30 -0.22 -10.64
C LYS A 12 -11.79 -0.31 -10.89
N PRO A 13 -11.10 0.81 -11.16
CA PRO A 13 -9.64 0.78 -11.26
C PRO A 13 -9.11 0.15 -9.97
N ARG A 14 -8.36 -0.94 -10.12
CA ARG A 14 -7.77 -1.69 -9.00
C ARG A 14 -6.42 -1.07 -8.69
N ALA A 15 -6.10 -0.88 -7.43
CA ALA A 15 -4.77 -0.49 -7.01
C ALA A 15 -3.74 -1.60 -7.30
N GLY A 16 -4.16 -2.86 -7.28
CA GLY A 16 -3.29 -3.97 -7.64
C GLY A 16 -3.73 -5.32 -7.12
N VAL A 17 -2.77 -6.23 -7.00
CA VAL A 17 -2.94 -7.56 -6.40
C VAL A 17 -1.89 -7.73 -5.31
N VAL A 18 -2.34 -8.21 -4.16
CA VAL A 18 -1.52 -8.54 -3.00
C VAL A 18 -1.50 -10.06 -2.84
N THR A 19 -0.34 -10.61 -2.51
CA THR A 19 -0.13 -12.05 -2.32
C THR A 19 0.46 -12.38 -0.96
N CYS A 20 0.17 -13.56 -0.43
CA CYS A 20 0.89 -14.13 0.71
C CYS A 20 1.77 -15.30 0.23
N PRO A 21 3.10 -15.21 0.34
CA PRO A 21 4.00 -16.28 -0.10
C PRO A 21 3.88 -17.55 0.75
N SER A 22 3.23 -17.48 1.93
CA SER A 22 3.13 -18.59 2.88
C SER A 22 1.83 -19.41 2.78
N CYS A 23 0.76 -18.86 2.18
CA CYS A 23 -0.54 -19.56 2.16
C CYS A 23 -1.39 -19.38 0.90
N ASP A 24 -0.76 -19.08 -0.25
CA ASP A 24 -1.41 -19.04 -1.58
C ASP A 24 -2.57 -18.02 -1.66
N LEU A 25 -2.48 -16.95 -0.87
CA LEU A 25 -3.44 -15.85 -0.93
C LEU A 25 -3.11 -14.98 -2.14
N HIS A 26 -4.11 -14.66 -2.96
CA HIS A 26 -4.01 -13.68 -4.05
C HIS A 26 -5.29 -12.85 -4.08
N VAL A 27 -5.20 -11.57 -3.71
CA VAL A 27 -6.38 -10.71 -3.56
C VAL A 27 -6.17 -9.41 -4.32
N ALA A 28 -7.15 -9.09 -5.17
CA ALA A 28 -7.22 -7.79 -5.82
C ALA A 28 -7.71 -6.73 -4.84
N VAL A 29 -7.02 -5.59 -4.81
CA VAL A 29 -7.32 -4.44 -3.97
C VAL A 29 -7.71 -3.24 -4.81
N SER A 30 -8.62 -2.41 -4.31
CA SER A 30 -9.16 -1.26 -5.05
C SER A 30 -8.36 0.01 -4.76
N GLU A 31 -7.96 0.19 -3.51
CA GLU A 31 -7.18 1.33 -3.02
C GLU A 31 -5.83 0.87 -2.44
N PRO A 32 -4.79 1.71 -2.42
CA PRO A 32 -3.51 1.31 -1.83
C PRO A 32 -3.66 0.85 -0.37
N ASN A 33 -4.45 1.55 0.44
CA ASN A 33 -4.65 1.20 1.85
C ASN A 33 -5.49 -0.07 2.08
N ASP A 34 -6.26 -0.56 1.10
CA ASP A 34 -6.88 -1.88 1.19
C ASP A 34 -5.82 -2.98 1.37
N ALA A 35 -4.60 -2.80 0.82
CA ALA A 35 -3.49 -3.72 1.02
C ALA A 35 -3.00 -3.74 2.48
N VAL A 36 -3.01 -2.58 3.14
CA VAL A 36 -2.63 -2.43 4.56
C VAL A 36 -3.70 -3.04 5.46
N GLU A 37 -4.98 -2.80 5.17
CA GLU A 37 -6.08 -3.45 5.88
C GLU A 37 -6.03 -4.97 5.74
N LEU A 38 -5.76 -5.46 4.52
CA LEU A 38 -5.60 -6.88 4.26
C LEU A 38 -4.40 -7.45 5.01
N TYR A 39 -3.24 -6.79 4.97
CA TYR A 39 -2.05 -7.17 5.73
C TYR A 39 -2.35 -7.30 7.22
N ARG A 40 -2.90 -6.24 7.84
CA ARG A 40 -3.21 -6.24 9.29
C ARG A 40 -4.10 -7.42 9.68
N ARG A 41 -5.20 -7.61 8.95
CA ARG A 41 -6.13 -8.72 9.20
C ARG A 41 -5.46 -10.08 8.97
N HIS A 42 -4.62 -10.20 7.95
CA HIS A 42 -3.95 -11.45 7.61
C HIS A 42 -2.88 -11.83 8.61
N ALA A 43 -2.01 -10.89 8.97
CA ALA A 43 -0.96 -11.03 9.96
C ALA A 43 -1.53 -11.32 11.35
N ASP A 44 -2.63 -10.66 11.75
CA ASP A 44 -3.29 -10.92 13.04
C ASP A 44 -3.80 -12.37 13.18
N VAL A 45 -4.21 -13.00 12.07
CA VAL A 45 -4.78 -14.35 12.07
C VAL A 45 -3.71 -15.42 11.84
N THR A 46 -2.72 -15.14 10.99
CA THR A 46 -1.79 -16.15 10.47
C THR A 46 -0.34 -15.92 10.89
N GLY A 47 0.03 -14.69 11.25
CA GLY A 47 1.41 -14.27 11.47
C GLY A 47 2.24 -14.21 10.17
N HIS A 48 1.62 -14.28 9.00
CA HIS A 48 2.30 -14.17 7.71
C HIS A 48 2.30 -12.73 7.21
N ASP A 49 3.33 -12.40 6.45
CA ASP A 49 3.39 -11.16 5.69
C ASP A 49 2.69 -11.31 4.32
N VAL A 50 2.39 -10.17 3.71
CA VAL A 50 1.90 -10.07 2.35
C VAL A 50 2.75 -9.08 1.53
N GLU A 51 2.79 -9.31 0.24
CA GLU A 51 3.59 -8.55 -0.71
C GLU A 51 2.73 -8.08 -1.87
N TRP A 52 3.10 -6.98 -2.52
CA TRP A 52 2.48 -6.62 -3.78
C TRP A 52 2.93 -7.60 -4.87
N GLU A 53 1.99 -8.36 -5.42
CA GLU A 53 2.24 -9.16 -6.62
C GLU A 53 2.21 -8.28 -7.89
N ARG A 54 1.31 -7.30 -7.89
CA ARG A 54 1.18 -6.33 -8.98
C ARG A 54 0.66 -5.01 -8.45
N VAL A 55 1.29 -3.91 -8.87
CA VAL A 55 0.84 -2.55 -8.63
C VAL A 55 0.25 -1.99 -9.93
N ALA A 56 -0.88 -1.30 -9.85
CA ALA A 56 -1.61 -0.75 -11.00
C ALA A 56 -1.82 0.78 -10.89
N PHE A 57 -0.96 1.44 -10.12
CA PHE A 57 -0.85 2.89 -10.00
C PHE A 57 0.62 3.31 -10.01
N ASP A 58 0.88 4.60 -10.28
CA ASP A 58 2.23 5.16 -10.18
C ASP A 58 2.65 5.26 -8.71
N ALA A 59 3.61 4.43 -8.32
CA ALA A 59 4.25 4.43 -7.01
C ALA A 59 5.78 4.53 -7.13
N GLU A 60 6.30 4.82 -8.32
CA GLU A 60 7.74 4.74 -8.59
C GLU A 60 8.49 5.80 -7.78
N VAL A 61 9.58 5.38 -7.13
CA VAL A 61 10.51 6.21 -6.34
C VAL A 61 11.93 5.72 -6.59
N ASP A 62 12.90 6.62 -6.51
CA ASP A 62 14.33 6.29 -6.62
C ASP A 62 14.92 6.11 -5.21
N ALA A 63 14.26 5.30 -4.38
CA ALA A 63 14.58 5.15 -2.97
C ALA A 63 14.61 3.67 -2.52
N GLU A 64 15.62 3.33 -1.72
CA GLU A 64 15.79 1.99 -1.13
C GLU A 64 15.30 1.93 0.33
N ASP A 65 14.99 3.08 0.94
CA ASP A 65 14.53 3.21 2.32
C ASP A 65 13.21 3.97 2.44
N VAL A 66 12.46 3.65 3.51
CA VAL A 66 11.12 4.18 3.76
C VAL A 66 11.09 5.70 3.88
N LYS A 67 12.10 6.32 4.50
CA LYS A 67 12.09 7.76 4.75
C LYS A 67 12.32 8.52 3.46
N THR A 68 13.30 8.11 2.65
CA THR A 68 13.59 8.73 1.35
C THR A 68 12.40 8.57 0.40
N ALA A 69 11.81 7.36 0.34
CA ALA A 69 10.59 7.13 -0.45
C ALA A 69 9.42 8.02 0.02
N LEU A 70 9.25 8.19 1.33
CA LEU A 70 8.21 9.05 1.89
C LEU A 70 8.42 10.53 1.54
N VAL A 71 9.65 11.02 1.54
CA VAL A 71 9.96 12.40 1.12
C VAL A 71 9.60 12.61 -0.35
N GLU A 72 10.04 11.71 -1.23
CA GLU A 72 9.76 11.79 -2.67
C GLU A 72 8.26 11.69 -2.99
N LEU A 73 7.54 10.77 -2.34
CA LEU A 73 6.09 10.66 -2.49
C LEU A 73 5.38 11.88 -1.89
N GLY A 74 5.88 12.43 -0.78
CA GLY A 74 5.32 13.60 -0.12
C GLY A 74 5.28 14.84 -1.00
N GLU A 75 6.24 15.00 -1.93
CA GLU A 75 6.23 16.11 -2.91
C GLU A 75 5.01 16.04 -3.86
N ARG A 76 4.53 14.82 -4.16
CA ARG A 76 3.36 14.56 -5.00
C ARG A 76 2.05 14.45 -4.20
N HIS A 77 2.14 14.18 -2.90
CA HIS A 77 1.02 13.90 -2.01
C HIS A 77 1.07 14.81 -0.76
N PRO A 78 0.82 16.13 -0.90
CA PRO A 78 0.96 17.09 0.20
C PRO A 78 -0.04 16.87 1.36
N ASP A 79 -1.14 16.15 1.13
CA ASP A 79 -2.14 15.81 2.14
C ASP A 79 -1.85 14.47 2.85
N GLY A 80 -0.68 13.88 2.58
CA GLY A 80 -0.22 12.62 3.15
C GLY A 80 -0.17 11.48 2.14
N VAL A 81 0.90 10.69 2.25
CA VAL A 81 1.17 9.50 1.43
C VAL A 81 0.46 8.30 2.05
N GLU A 82 -0.36 7.60 1.27
CA GLU A 82 -1.01 6.37 1.70
C GLU A 82 0.04 5.32 2.09
N LEU A 83 -0.11 4.65 3.23
CA LEU A 83 0.82 3.60 3.66
C LEU A 83 0.94 2.48 2.63
N GLY A 84 -0.15 2.10 1.98
CA GLY A 84 -0.13 1.10 0.92
C GLY A 84 0.62 1.58 -0.33
N ARG A 85 0.60 2.88 -0.64
CA ARG A 85 1.39 3.47 -1.74
C ARG A 85 2.86 3.46 -1.41
N LEU A 86 3.22 3.82 -0.18
CA LEU A 86 4.60 3.76 0.29
C LEU A 86 5.15 2.33 0.26
N ALA A 87 4.38 1.34 0.70
CA ALA A 87 4.76 -0.07 0.61
C ALA A 87 4.88 -0.56 -0.85
N ALA A 88 3.97 -0.12 -1.73
CA ALA A 88 4.05 -0.42 -3.16
C ALA A 88 5.33 0.15 -3.80
N ALA A 89 5.71 1.38 -3.42
CA ALA A 89 6.91 2.04 -3.92
C ALA A 89 8.21 1.28 -3.58
N LEU A 90 8.21 0.52 -2.49
CA LEU A 90 9.36 -0.23 -2.00
C LEU A 90 9.37 -1.70 -2.43
N THR A 91 8.34 -2.15 -3.15
CA THR A 91 8.23 -3.55 -3.62
C THR A 91 9.38 -3.93 -4.55
N ASP A 92 9.81 -3.03 -5.45
CA ASP A 92 10.94 -3.30 -6.35
C ASP A 92 12.28 -3.43 -5.61
N SER A 93 12.36 -2.87 -4.39
CA SER A 93 13.48 -3.04 -3.46
C SER A 93 13.37 -4.31 -2.61
N GLY A 94 12.33 -5.13 -2.81
CA GLY A 94 12.10 -6.39 -2.10
C GLY A 94 11.58 -6.23 -0.67
N VAL A 95 10.99 -5.08 -0.34
CA VAL A 95 10.44 -4.82 1.00
C VAL A 95 8.99 -5.31 1.06
N ALA A 96 8.69 -6.20 2.03
CA ALA A 96 7.33 -6.67 2.26
C ALA A 96 6.46 -5.57 2.91
N ILE A 97 5.13 -5.73 2.85
CA ILE A 97 4.22 -4.72 3.41
C ILE A 97 4.44 -4.57 4.93
N GLY A 98 4.62 -5.68 5.65
CA GLY A 98 4.91 -5.64 7.08
C GLY A 98 6.19 -4.88 7.42
N ASP A 99 7.28 -5.18 6.73
CA ASP A 99 8.58 -4.51 6.93
C ASP A 99 8.48 -3.00 6.69
N ALA A 100 7.75 -2.56 5.65
CA ALA A 100 7.53 -1.14 5.39
C ALA A 100 6.75 -0.48 6.54
N LEU A 101 5.74 -1.15 7.09
CA LEU A 101 4.92 -0.63 8.19
C LEU A 101 5.69 -0.59 9.51
N ASP A 102 6.56 -1.56 9.78
CA ASP A 102 7.44 -1.58 10.95
C ASP A 102 8.43 -0.40 10.90
N ALA A 103 9.04 -0.15 9.74
CA ALA A 103 9.91 1.01 9.54
C ALA A 103 9.14 2.35 9.66
N VAL A 104 7.91 2.43 9.17
CA VAL A 104 7.02 3.59 9.43
C VAL A 104 6.75 3.76 10.93
N TYR A 105 6.51 2.67 11.66
CA TYR A 105 6.31 2.71 13.10
C TYR A 105 7.55 3.27 13.82
N ASP A 106 8.74 2.80 13.46
CA ASP A 106 10.00 3.29 14.04
C ASP A 106 10.21 4.79 13.78
N LEU A 107 9.96 5.26 12.55
CA LEU A 107 10.04 6.67 12.19
C LEU A 107 9.01 7.53 12.97
N ARG A 108 7.83 6.97 13.24
CA ARG A 108 6.81 7.65 14.05
C ARG A 108 7.28 7.78 15.50
N MET A 109 7.93 6.75 16.03
CA MET A 109 8.47 6.74 17.39
C MET A 109 9.70 7.64 17.55
N SER A 110 10.49 7.85 16.50
CA SER A 110 11.61 8.79 16.49
C SER A 110 11.19 10.26 16.28
N GLY A 111 9.94 10.50 15.85
CA GLY A 111 9.40 11.82 15.55
C GLY A 111 9.86 12.36 14.18
N GLU A 112 10.31 11.49 13.28
CA GLU A 112 10.75 11.85 11.93
C GLU A 112 9.59 11.93 10.92
N ILE A 113 8.43 11.38 11.28
CA ILE A 113 7.21 11.44 10.48
C ILE A 113 6.01 11.80 11.35
N TYR A 114 4.93 12.25 10.71
CA TYR A 114 3.63 12.44 11.33
C TYR A 114 2.50 11.90 10.45
N GLU A 115 1.33 11.69 11.05
CA GLU A 115 0.15 11.13 10.40
C GLU A 115 -0.97 12.18 10.36
N PRO A 116 -1.15 12.93 9.25
CA PRO A 116 -2.22 13.91 9.12
C PRO A 116 -3.63 13.32 9.19
N ARG A 117 -3.79 12.07 8.74
CA ARG A 117 -5.05 11.31 8.74
C ARG A 117 -4.72 9.82 8.76
N ASP A 118 -5.67 9.00 9.20
CA ASP A 118 -5.51 7.56 9.32
C ASP A 118 -4.87 6.94 8.07
N ASP A 119 -3.77 6.22 8.26
CA ASP A 119 -2.99 5.52 7.25
C ASP A 119 -2.41 6.42 6.14
N HIS A 120 -2.17 7.70 6.46
CA HIS A 120 -1.44 8.62 5.61
C HIS A 120 -0.33 9.31 6.36
N VAL A 121 0.89 9.27 5.83
CA VAL A 121 2.09 9.76 6.53
C VAL A 121 2.83 10.83 5.73
N LEU A 122 3.56 11.68 6.43
CA LEU A 122 4.47 12.68 5.87
C LEU A 122 5.74 12.75 6.72
N ALA A 123 6.87 13.02 6.07
CA ALA A 123 8.11 13.36 6.76
C ALA A 123 8.01 14.74 7.43
N VAL A 124 8.67 14.91 8.58
CA VAL A 124 8.79 16.17 9.33
C VAL A 124 9.91 17.05 8.79
#